data_AF-A0A6P2AXG1-F1
#
_entry.id   AF-A0A6P2AXG1-F1
#
_cell.length_a   1.000
_cell.length_b   1.000
_cell.length_c   1.000
_cell.angle_alpha   90.00
_cell.angle_beta   90.00
_cell.angle_gamma   90.00
#
_symmetry.space_group_name_H-M   'P 1'
#
loop_
_entity.id
_entity.type
_entity.pdbx_description
1 polymer ?
#
loop_
_entity_poly.entity_id
_entity_poly.type
_entity_poly.pdbx_seq_one_letter_code
_entity_poly.pdbx_strand_id
1 'polypeptide(L)'
;MDAQELTTLLDDLESDRVERKASSADGKKIRQAICAFANDLPNHKKPGVLFVGVNDDGTCANLPITDELLLNLANIRSEGKILPFPVLQVSKRLLNSCALAVVIVEPSDAPPVRFEGRTWIRVGPRRATATPEEERRLNEKRRARDLPFDLFPLVSASIDDLNLAIFKREYLNSALAPEVLEENQRSLSQQLASVRFTTPPPESCPTVLGILIVGKDARQFVPGDYAQFLRIDGTELGDPIKDQKEISGSLLDILRVLDETLQVNISIASDITSQSLELQHPDYPIEALRQLVRNAVMHRSYEQTNAPVKVYWFNDRIEISNPGGLFGQVNPENFGHGVTDYRNPHLAGVMKDLGYVQRFGYGIPTARRALEKNGNPLPEFFFHDTHTLVVIRRQS
;
A
#
# COMPACT_ATOMS: atom_id res chain seq x y z
N MET A 1 -5.74 -25.94 14.86
CA MET A 1 -6.88 -26.85 15.08
C MET A 1 -6.44 -27.95 16.03
N ASP A 2 -7.26 -28.25 17.03
CA ASP A 2 -6.99 -29.31 18.00
C ASP A 2 -7.48 -30.68 17.50
N ALA A 3 -7.19 -31.74 18.26
CA ALA A 3 -7.57 -33.11 17.87
C ALA A 3 -9.09 -33.35 17.92
N GLN A 4 -9.82 -32.61 18.76
CA GLN A 4 -11.25 -32.78 18.95
C GLN A 4 -12.03 -32.13 17.80
N GLU A 5 -11.64 -30.93 17.37
CA GLU A 5 -12.15 -30.26 16.17
C GLU A 5 -11.93 -31.09 14.91
N LEU A 6 -10.74 -31.69 14.76
CA LEU A 6 -10.43 -32.55 13.62
C LEU A 6 -11.28 -33.82 13.59
N THR A 7 -11.57 -34.41 14.75
CA THR A 7 -12.43 -35.59 14.85
C THR A 7 -13.88 -35.23 14.48
N THR A 8 -14.39 -34.10 14.97
CA THR A 8 -15.72 -33.61 14.60
C THR A 8 -15.85 -33.38 13.10
N LEU A 9 -14.84 -32.75 12.47
CA LEU A 9 -14.83 -32.55 11.01
C LEU A 9 -14.68 -33.83 10.22
N LEU A 10 -14.00 -34.83 10.80
CA LEU A 10 -13.88 -36.16 10.19
C LEU A 10 -15.22 -36.90 10.20
N ASP A 11 -16.02 -36.75 11.25
CA ASP A 11 -17.29 -37.49 11.45
C ASP A 11 -18.53 -36.77 10.85
N ASP A 12 -18.43 -35.48 10.53
CA ASP A 12 -19.52 -34.69 9.92
C ASP A 12 -19.80 -35.11 8.45
N LEU A 13 -20.94 -34.70 7.89
CA LEU A 13 -21.21 -34.86 6.46
C LEU A 13 -20.17 -34.07 5.63
N GLU A 14 -19.84 -34.55 4.43
CA GLU A 14 -18.90 -33.83 3.56
C GLU A 14 -19.35 -32.38 3.38
N SER A 15 -18.57 -31.45 3.92
CA SER A 15 -18.80 -30.03 3.81
C SER A 15 -17.91 -29.43 2.72
N ASP A 16 -18.21 -28.19 2.36
CA ASP A 16 -17.34 -27.37 1.52
C ASP A 16 -15.94 -27.15 2.12
N ARG A 17 -15.71 -27.48 3.40
CA ARG A 17 -14.44 -27.34 4.12
C ARG A 17 -13.69 -28.64 4.37
N VAL A 18 -14.27 -29.80 4.10
CA VAL A 18 -13.65 -31.12 4.38
C VAL A 18 -13.59 -31.97 3.12
N GLU A 19 -12.42 -32.55 2.81
CA GLU A 19 -12.26 -33.55 1.75
C GLU A 19 -11.60 -34.81 2.33
N ARG A 20 -12.14 -35.98 2.00
CA ARG A 20 -11.55 -37.28 2.35
C ARG A 20 -10.95 -37.93 1.11
N LYS A 21 -9.82 -38.60 1.29
CA LYS A 21 -9.15 -39.38 0.24
C LYS A 21 -8.54 -40.64 0.83
N ALA A 22 -8.89 -41.79 0.25
CA ALA A 22 -8.33 -43.07 0.67
C ALA A 22 -6.82 -43.18 0.36
N SER A 23 -6.35 -42.53 -0.70
CA SER A 23 -4.95 -42.53 -1.13
C SER A 23 -4.47 -41.18 -1.65
N SER A 24 -3.14 -41.01 -1.74
CA SER A 24 -2.50 -39.85 -2.36
C SER A 24 -2.27 -39.98 -3.87
N ALA A 25 -2.69 -41.10 -4.49
CA ALA A 25 -2.46 -41.37 -5.91
C ALA A 25 -3.15 -40.35 -6.82
N ASP A 26 -4.30 -39.83 -6.40
CA ASP A 26 -5.06 -38.79 -7.11
C ASP A 26 -4.50 -37.38 -6.86
N GLY A 27 -3.21 -37.18 -7.11
CA GLY A 27 -2.52 -35.91 -6.85
C GLY A 27 -3.17 -34.69 -7.54
N LYS A 28 -3.83 -34.89 -8.68
CA LYS A 28 -4.58 -33.81 -9.36
C LYS A 28 -5.80 -33.35 -8.54
N LYS A 29 -6.58 -34.29 -8.00
CA LYS A 29 -7.78 -33.99 -7.20
C LYS A 29 -7.42 -33.34 -5.88
N ILE A 30 -6.29 -33.74 -5.28
CA ILE A 30 -5.72 -33.12 -4.08
C ILE A 30 -5.38 -31.65 -4.35
N ARG A 31 -4.64 -31.35 -5.43
CA ARG A 31 -4.30 -29.98 -5.82
C ARG A 31 -5.53 -29.12 -6.11
N GLN A 32 -6.55 -29.69 -6.76
CA GLN A 32 -7.85 -29.03 -6.98
C GLN A 32 -8.56 -28.72 -5.66
N ALA A 33 -8.55 -29.64 -4.70
CA ALA A 33 -9.16 -29.44 -3.38
C ALA A 33 -8.44 -28.33 -2.62
N ILE A 34 -7.09 -28.36 -2.59
CA ILE A 34 -6.26 -27.31 -1.97
C ILE A 34 -6.56 -25.94 -2.59
N CYS A 35 -6.59 -25.85 -3.93
CA CYS A 35 -6.94 -24.62 -4.63
C CYS A 35 -8.34 -24.12 -4.26
N ALA A 36 -9.31 -25.03 -4.12
CA ALA A 36 -10.69 -24.69 -3.79
C ALA A 36 -10.87 -24.24 -2.33
N PHE A 37 -10.18 -24.88 -1.38
CA PHE A 37 -10.15 -24.45 0.02
C PHE A 37 -9.49 -23.09 0.18
N ALA A 38 -8.38 -22.85 -0.51
CA ALA A 38 -7.71 -21.56 -0.48
C ALA A 38 -8.58 -20.42 -1.06
N ASN A 39 -9.50 -20.72 -1.99
CA ASN A 39 -10.43 -19.73 -2.52
C ASN A 39 -11.58 -19.38 -1.57
N ASP A 40 -11.97 -20.29 -0.66
CA ASP A 40 -13.05 -20.11 0.33
C ASP A 40 -14.23 -19.28 -0.22
N LEU A 41 -14.81 -19.69 -1.36
CA LEU A 41 -15.88 -18.92 -2.01
C LEU A 41 -17.05 -18.59 -1.04
N PRO A 42 -17.52 -19.52 -0.19
CA PRO A 42 -18.57 -19.26 0.80
C PRO A 42 -18.18 -18.28 1.92
N ASN A 43 -16.90 -17.93 2.04
CA ASN A 43 -16.38 -16.93 2.99
C ASN A 43 -16.44 -17.34 4.46
N HIS A 44 -16.16 -18.61 4.76
CA HIS A 44 -16.13 -19.09 6.14
C HIS A 44 -15.00 -18.44 6.96
N LYS A 45 -13.93 -17.97 6.31
CA LYS A 45 -12.69 -17.46 6.93
C LYS A 45 -12.09 -18.46 7.92
N LYS A 46 -12.28 -19.75 7.65
CA LYS A 46 -11.79 -20.86 8.46
C LYS A 46 -11.01 -21.82 7.57
N PRO A 47 -10.00 -22.54 8.11
CA PRO A 47 -9.23 -23.49 7.34
C PRO A 47 -10.10 -24.60 6.72
N GLY A 48 -9.71 -25.02 5.52
CA GLY A 48 -10.16 -26.27 4.93
C GLY A 48 -9.26 -27.43 5.35
N VAL A 49 -9.82 -28.63 5.48
CA VAL A 49 -9.09 -29.82 5.96
C VAL A 49 -9.22 -30.94 4.94
N LEU A 50 -8.07 -31.43 4.49
CA LEU A 50 -7.97 -32.62 3.65
C LEU A 50 -7.41 -33.78 4.49
N PHE A 51 -8.18 -34.86 4.59
CA PHE A 51 -7.78 -36.11 5.22
C PHE A 51 -7.32 -37.11 4.17
N VAL A 52 -6.09 -37.59 4.28
CA VAL A 52 -5.53 -38.65 3.43
C VAL A 52 -5.33 -39.92 4.26
N GLY A 53 -5.85 -41.05 3.76
CA GLY A 53 -5.91 -42.33 4.47
C GLY A 53 -7.31 -42.68 5.01
N VAL A 54 -8.35 -41.96 4.59
CA VAL A 54 -9.76 -42.20 4.99
C VAL A 54 -10.60 -42.42 3.73
N ASN A 55 -11.50 -43.40 3.77
CA ASN A 55 -12.53 -43.58 2.75
C ASN A 55 -13.60 -42.48 2.82
N ASP A 56 -14.43 -42.36 1.79
CA ASP A 56 -15.46 -41.31 1.72
C ASP A 56 -16.50 -41.44 2.86
N ASP A 57 -16.72 -42.67 3.35
CA ASP A 57 -17.59 -43.03 4.47
C ASP A 57 -17.00 -42.75 5.87
N GLY A 58 -15.76 -42.23 5.94
CA GLY A 58 -15.07 -41.97 7.21
C GLY A 58 -14.28 -43.17 7.76
N THR A 59 -14.33 -44.33 7.10
CA THR A 59 -13.58 -45.52 7.55
C THR A 59 -12.09 -45.45 7.20
N CYS A 60 -11.27 -46.14 7.99
CA CYS A 60 -9.82 -46.14 7.78
C CYS A 60 -9.43 -46.89 6.50
N ALA A 61 -8.67 -46.24 5.61
CA ALA A 61 -8.17 -46.85 4.39
C ALA A 61 -6.88 -47.67 4.61
N ASN A 62 -6.37 -47.72 5.85
CA ASN A 62 -5.14 -48.42 6.25
C ASN A 62 -3.90 -48.03 5.40
N LEU A 63 -3.83 -46.76 4.97
CA LEU A 63 -2.69 -46.23 4.24
C LEU A 63 -1.49 -46.00 5.18
N PRO A 64 -0.28 -46.51 4.87
CA PRO A 64 0.90 -46.22 5.67
C PRO A 64 1.29 -44.75 5.53
N ILE A 65 1.18 -43.98 6.62
CA ILE A 65 1.59 -42.58 6.66
C ILE A 65 3.10 -42.51 6.96
N THR A 66 3.89 -42.43 5.90
CA THR A 66 5.36 -42.27 5.91
C THR A 66 5.77 -40.80 5.83
N ASP A 67 7.01 -40.49 6.21
CA ASP A 67 7.55 -39.13 6.11
C ASP A 67 7.62 -38.66 4.65
N GLU A 68 7.90 -39.55 3.71
CA GLU A 68 7.89 -39.28 2.28
C GLU A 68 6.51 -38.79 1.80
N LEU A 69 5.43 -39.41 2.29
CA LEU A 69 4.07 -38.98 1.97
C LEU A 69 3.80 -37.55 2.48
N LEU A 70 4.20 -37.25 3.72
CA LEU A 70 4.02 -35.93 4.31
C LEU A 70 4.81 -34.85 3.55
N LEU A 71 6.06 -35.16 3.17
CA LEU A 71 6.90 -34.28 2.36
C LEU A 71 6.29 -34.03 0.98
N ASN A 72 5.79 -35.07 0.31
CA ASN A 72 5.13 -34.94 -0.99
C ASN A 72 3.88 -34.04 -0.91
N LEU A 73 3.08 -34.17 0.14
CA LEU A 73 1.92 -33.30 0.36
C LEU A 73 2.33 -31.87 0.69
N ALA A 74 3.40 -31.66 1.47
CA ALA A 74 3.92 -30.34 1.78
C ALA A 74 4.50 -29.64 0.53
N ASN A 75 5.16 -30.38 -0.36
CA ASN A 75 5.76 -29.87 -1.59
C ASN A 75 4.74 -29.28 -2.57
N ILE A 76 3.47 -29.71 -2.51
CA ILE A 76 2.38 -29.13 -3.32
C ILE A 76 2.32 -27.61 -3.19
N ARG A 77 2.68 -27.07 -2.02
CA ARG A 77 2.75 -25.62 -1.76
C ARG A 77 3.69 -24.89 -2.73
N SER A 78 4.81 -25.49 -3.05
CA SER A 78 5.97 -24.86 -3.70
C SER A 78 6.26 -25.38 -5.12
N GLU A 79 5.46 -26.32 -5.63
CA GLU A 79 5.59 -26.88 -6.99
C GLU A 79 5.33 -25.87 -8.13
N GLY A 80 4.83 -24.65 -7.85
CA GLY A 80 4.53 -23.66 -8.88
C GLY A 80 3.22 -23.86 -9.65
N LYS A 81 2.47 -24.94 -9.36
CA LYS A 81 1.22 -25.26 -10.07
C LYS A 81 -0.02 -24.57 -9.51
N ILE A 82 0.02 -24.18 -8.23
CA ILE A 82 -1.05 -23.43 -7.56
C ILE A 82 -0.52 -22.02 -7.27
N LEU A 83 -1.18 -21.01 -7.84
CA LEU A 83 -0.78 -19.61 -7.71
C LEU A 83 -1.99 -18.71 -7.37
N PRO A 84 -1.88 -17.77 -6.42
CA PRO A 84 -0.76 -17.58 -5.48
C PRO A 84 -0.47 -18.83 -4.63
N PHE A 85 0.74 -18.93 -4.08
CA PHE A 85 1.15 -20.10 -3.30
C PHE A 85 0.22 -20.26 -2.09
N PRO A 86 -0.37 -21.45 -1.87
CA PRO A 86 -1.25 -21.68 -0.73
C PRO A 86 -0.45 -21.70 0.58
N VAL A 87 -1.12 -21.51 1.71
CA VAL A 87 -0.54 -21.74 3.04
C VAL A 87 -1.06 -23.08 3.55
N LEU A 88 -0.13 -24.03 3.75
CA LEU A 88 -0.43 -25.42 4.12
C LEU A 88 0.25 -25.79 5.43
N GLN A 89 -0.46 -26.54 6.28
CA GLN A 89 0.12 -27.28 7.39
C GLN A 89 -0.16 -28.77 7.19
N VAL A 90 0.89 -29.58 7.13
CA VAL A 90 0.80 -31.03 6.92
C VAL A 90 1.29 -31.74 8.17
N SER A 91 0.48 -32.64 8.73
CA SER A 91 0.87 -33.41 9.91
C SER A 91 0.26 -34.81 9.90
N LYS A 92 0.97 -35.77 10.51
CA LYS A 92 0.39 -37.08 10.84
C LYS A 92 -0.44 -36.96 12.10
N ARG A 93 -1.67 -37.45 12.08
CA ARG A 93 -2.58 -37.49 13.23
C ARG A 93 -3.19 -38.87 13.40
N LEU A 94 -3.40 -39.28 14.63
CA LEU A 94 -4.14 -40.49 14.98
C LEU A 94 -5.55 -40.05 15.40
N LEU A 95 -6.55 -40.30 14.55
CA LEU A 95 -7.96 -39.94 14.78
C LEU A 95 -8.79 -41.21 14.66
N ASN A 96 -9.74 -41.45 15.58
CA ASN A 96 -10.56 -42.67 15.63
C ASN A 96 -9.75 -43.98 15.49
N SER A 97 -8.55 -44.03 16.10
CA SER A 97 -7.57 -45.14 16.01
C SER A 97 -7.01 -45.41 14.60
N CYS A 98 -7.21 -44.48 13.66
CA CYS A 98 -6.65 -44.52 12.30
C CYS A 98 -5.55 -43.47 12.15
N ALA A 99 -4.40 -43.87 11.59
CA ALA A 99 -3.30 -42.96 11.30
C ALA A 99 -3.52 -42.27 9.95
N LEU A 100 -3.62 -40.95 9.96
CA LEU A 100 -3.99 -40.12 8.80
C LEU A 100 -2.96 -39.02 8.56
N ALA A 101 -2.78 -38.66 7.29
CA ALA A 101 -2.14 -37.40 6.93
C ALA A 101 -3.22 -36.31 6.82
N VAL A 102 -3.08 -35.28 7.66
CA VAL A 102 -3.99 -34.13 7.72
C VAL A 102 -3.29 -32.94 7.08
N VAL A 103 -3.91 -32.40 6.02
CA VAL A 103 -3.48 -31.17 5.35
C VAL A 103 -4.49 -30.08 5.67
N ILE A 104 -4.06 -29.09 6.44
CA ILE A 104 -4.84 -27.90 6.74
C ILE A 104 -4.45 -26.83 5.71
N VAL A 105 -5.46 -26.26 5.04
CA VAL A 105 -5.32 -25.23 4.01
C VAL A 105 -5.94 -23.96 4.54
N GLU A 106 -5.14 -22.92 4.71
CA GLU A 106 -5.65 -21.60 5.08
C GLU A 106 -6.31 -20.92 3.87
N PRO A 107 -7.43 -20.19 4.07
CA PRO A 107 -7.96 -19.30 3.04
C PRO A 107 -6.87 -18.31 2.59
N SER A 108 -6.75 -18.11 1.27
CA SER A 108 -5.79 -17.19 0.70
C SER A 108 -6.19 -15.74 0.96
N ASP A 109 -5.21 -14.90 1.23
CA ASP A 109 -5.42 -13.45 1.30
C ASP A 109 -5.53 -12.79 -0.09
N ALA A 110 -5.13 -13.50 -1.15
CA ALA A 110 -5.12 -13.02 -2.52
C ALA A 110 -5.88 -13.96 -3.51
N PRO A 111 -7.19 -14.21 -3.32
CA PRO A 111 -7.98 -14.95 -4.30
C PRO A 111 -8.18 -14.12 -5.60
N PRO A 112 -8.47 -14.76 -6.76
CA PRO A 112 -8.60 -16.19 -6.98
C PRO A 112 -7.24 -16.89 -7.06
N VAL A 113 -7.09 -17.94 -6.25
CA VAL A 113 -6.06 -18.97 -6.38
C VAL A 113 -6.42 -19.89 -7.55
N ARG A 114 -5.44 -20.21 -8.37
CA ARG A 114 -5.59 -21.01 -9.59
C ARG A 114 -4.64 -22.19 -9.57
N PHE A 115 -5.17 -23.35 -9.94
CA PHE A 115 -4.38 -24.55 -10.22
C PHE A 115 -4.28 -24.73 -11.74
N GLU A 116 -3.06 -24.67 -12.29
CA GLU A 116 -2.79 -24.72 -13.74
C GLU A 116 -3.65 -23.72 -14.53
N GLY A 117 -3.75 -22.49 -14.01
CA GLY A 117 -4.50 -21.39 -14.64
C GLY A 117 -6.02 -21.47 -14.49
N ARG A 118 -6.57 -22.48 -13.83
CA ARG A 118 -8.02 -22.62 -13.58
C ARG A 118 -8.37 -22.34 -12.13
N THR A 119 -9.41 -21.53 -11.91
CA THR A 119 -9.94 -21.24 -10.58
C THR A 119 -10.87 -22.37 -10.14
N TRP A 120 -10.50 -23.07 -9.07
CA TRP A 120 -11.32 -24.14 -8.49
C TRP A 120 -12.03 -23.62 -7.24
N ILE A 121 -13.28 -24.03 -7.05
CA ILE A 121 -14.14 -23.66 -5.92
C ILE A 121 -14.91 -24.88 -5.41
N ARG A 122 -15.47 -24.77 -4.21
CA ARG A 122 -16.40 -25.76 -3.64
C ARG A 122 -17.83 -25.24 -3.81
N VAL A 123 -18.72 -26.11 -4.25
CA VAL A 123 -20.17 -25.86 -4.33
C VAL A 123 -20.85 -26.96 -3.52
N GLY A 124 -20.95 -26.76 -2.21
CA GLY A 124 -21.25 -27.84 -1.28
C GLY A 124 -20.10 -28.87 -1.23
N PRO A 125 -20.38 -30.19 -1.21
CA PRO A 125 -19.35 -31.23 -1.13
C PRO A 125 -18.56 -31.43 -2.43
N ARG A 126 -19.02 -30.87 -3.56
CA ARG A 126 -18.37 -31.03 -4.86
C ARG A 126 -17.38 -29.90 -5.17
N ARG A 127 -16.32 -30.24 -5.90
CA ARG A 127 -15.44 -29.27 -6.57
C ARG A 127 -16.03 -28.87 -7.92
N ALA A 128 -15.91 -27.60 -8.28
CA ALA A 128 -16.25 -27.07 -9.58
C ALA A 128 -15.21 -26.04 -10.03
N THR A 129 -15.18 -25.74 -11.33
CA THR A 129 -14.48 -24.56 -11.84
C THR A 129 -15.35 -23.33 -11.64
N ALA A 130 -14.77 -22.21 -11.22
CA ALA A 130 -15.51 -20.97 -11.01
C ALA A 130 -16.09 -20.43 -12.33
N THR A 131 -17.32 -19.95 -12.27
CA THR A 131 -17.93 -19.12 -13.32
C THR A 131 -17.33 -17.70 -13.30
N PRO A 132 -17.50 -16.90 -14.37
CA PRO A 132 -17.04 -15.51 -14.39
C PRO A 132 -17.59 -14.65 -13.24
N GLU A 133 -18.83 -14.90 -12.81
CA GLU A 133 -19.43 -14.21 -11.66
C GLU A 133 -18.75 -14.60 -10.34
N GLU A 134 -18.47 -15.89 -10.14
CA GLU A 134 -17.76 -16.37 -8.94
C GLU A 134 -16.30 -15.91 -8.92
N GLU A 135 -15.61 -15.89 -10.08
CA GLU A 135 -14.27 -15.28 -10.18
C GLU A 135 -14.32 -13.78 -9.85
N ARG A 136 -15.35 -13.06 -10.30
CA ARG A 136 -15.54 -11.66 -9.90
C ARG A 136 -15.72 -11.53 -8.40
N ARG A 137 -16.54 -12.37 -7.75
CA ARG A 137 -16.71 -12.37 -6.28
C ARG A 137 -15.38 -12.66 -5.56
N LEU A 138 -14.57 -13.59 -6.07
CA LEU A 138 -13.23 -13.88 -5.52
C LEU A 138 -12.27 -12.70 -5.68
N ASN A 139 -12.26 -12.05 -6.85
CA ASN A 139 -11.48 -10.82 -7.07
C ASN A 139 -11.94 -9.67 -6.15
N GLU A 140 -13.24 -9.56 -5.88
CA GLU A 140 -13.77 -8.56 -4.93
C GLU A 140 -13.32 -8.84 -3.49
N LYS A 141 -13.18 -10.11 -3.07
CA LYS A 141 -12.59 -10.46 -1.76
C LYS A 141 -11.13 -10.05 -1.64
N ARG A 142 -10.36 -10.21 -2.72
CA ARG A 142 -9.02 -9.65 -2.80
C ARG A 142 -9.05 -8.13 -2.71
N ARG A 143 -9.97 -7.45 -3.41
CA ARG A 143 -10.13 -5.98 -3.33
C ARG A 143 -10.53 -5.47 -1.96
N ALA A 144 -11.26 -6.26 -1.16
CA ALA A 144 -11.59 -5.90 0.22
C ALA A 144 -10.35 -5.90 1.15
N ARG A 145 -9.25 -6.55 0.75
CA ARG A 145 -7.94 -6.51 1.42
C ARG A 145 -6.90 -5.65 0.69
N ASP A 146 -7.05 -5.41 -0.62
CA ASP A 146 -6.28 -4.44 -1.41
C ASP A 146 -6.83 -3.01 -1.24
N LEU A 147 -7.18 -2.60 -0.01
CA LEU A 147 -7.38 -1.17 0.23
C LEU A 147 -6.07 -0.45 -0.14
N PRO A 148 -6.12 0.77 -0.71
CA PRO A 148 -4.91 1.56 -0.79
C PRO A 148 -4.35 1.79 0.61
N PHE A 149 -3.02 1.81 0.77
CA PHE A 149 -2.38 1.86 2.10
C PHE A 149 -2.84 3.06 2.93
N ASP A 150 -3.16 4.18 2.30
CA ASP A 150 -3.72 5.36 2.97
C ASP A 150 -5.10 5.11 3.64
N LEU A 151 -5.82 4.05 3.31
CA LEU A 151 -7.06 3.64 4.00
C LEU A 151 -6.89 2.56 5.06
N PHE A 152 -5.67 2.06 5.30
CA PHE A 152 -5.47 1.02 6.29
C PHE A 152 -5.83 1.53 7.69
N PRO A 153 -6.64 0.79 8.47
CA PRO A 153 -6.95 1.14 9.84
C PRO A 153 -5.75 0.89 10.75
N LEU A 154 -5.41 1.88 11.56
CA LEU A 154 -4.34 1.80 12.56
C LEU A 154 -4.95 1.41 13.90
N VAL A 155 -5.08 0.10 14.15
CA VAL A 155 -5.76 -0.44 15.35
C VAL A 155 -5.12 0.02 16.67
N SER A 156 -3.84 0.39 16.63
CA SER A 156 -3.12 0.98 17.77
C SER A 156 -3.38 2.47 17.99
N ALA A 157 -4.07 3.14 17.07
CA ALA A 157 -4.41 4.55 17.13
C ALA A 157 -5.87 4.75 17.56
N SER A 158 -6.13 5.89 18.19
CA SER A 158 -7.42 6.33 18.67
C SER A 158 -7.79 7.70 18.11
N ILE A 159 -9.05 8.12 18.27
CA ILE A 159 -9.48 9.47 17.85
C ILE A 159 -8.71 10.56 18.60
N ASP A 160 -8.23 10.28 19.82
CA ASP A 160 -7.44 11.23 20.60
C ASP A 160 -6.05 11.48 20.01
N ASP A 161 -5.57 10.62 19.11
CA ASP A 161 -4.33 10.85 18.36
C ASP A 161 -4.53 11.82 17.18
N LEU A 162 -5.77 12.19 16.88
CA LEU A 162 -6.12 13.17 15.85
C LEU A 162 -6.27 14.58 16.45
N ASN A 163 -5.74 15.56 15.72
CA ASN A 163 -5.94 16.98 15.98
C ASN A 163 -7.24 17.45 15.33
N LEU A 164 -8.32 17.32 16.08
CA LEU A 164 -9.68 17.68 15.64
C LEU A 164 -9.83 19.18 15.35
N ALA A 165 -8.95 20.03 15.89
CA ALA A 165 -8.95 21.46 15.59
C ALA A 165 -8.42 21.75 14.18
N ILE A 166 -7.31 21.09 13.77
CA ILE A 166 -6.78 21.17 12.40
C ILE A 166 -7.81 20.59 11.42
N PHE A 167 -8.41 19.46 11.74
CA PHE A 167 -9.47 18.86 10.91
C PHE A 167 -10.60 19.85 10.61
N LYS A 168 -11.13 20.52 11.64
CA LYS A 168 -12.23 21.48 11.48
C LYS A 168 -11.81 22.78 10.81
N ARG A 169 -10.67 23.35 11.21
CA ARG A 169 -10.26 24.71 10.80
C ARG A 169 -9.55 24.74 9.45
N GLU A 170 -8.78 23.70 9.13
CA GLU A 170 -7.96 23.67 7.93
C GLU A 170 -8.59 22.76 6.86
N TYR A 171 -8.83 21.48 7.17
CA TYR A 171 -9.30 20.55 6.14
C TYR A 171 -10.76 20.79 5.73
N LEU A 172 -11.71 20.81 6.68
CA LEU A 172 -13.13 20.95 6.34
C LEU A 172 -13.45 22.25 5.61
N ASN A 173 -12.86 23.37 6.04
CA ASN A 173 -13.04 24.68 5.40
C ASN A 173 -12.47 24.74 3.98
N SER A 174 -11.47 23.92 3.66
CA SER A 174 -10.91 23.83 2.31
C SER A 174 -11.68 22.84 1.43
N ALA A 175 -12.13 21.73 2.02
CA ALA A 175 -12.77 20.63 1.29
C ALA A 175 -14.25 20.86 0.98
N LEU A 176 -14.95 21.66 1.80
CA LEU A 176 -16.40 21.89 1.70
C LEU A 176 -16.73 23.37 1.68
N ALA A 177 -17.76 23.74 0.93
CA ALA A 177 -18.29 25.11 0.93
C ALA A 177 -18.94 25.44 2.31
N PRO A 178 -18.90 26.70 2.76
CA PRO A 178 -19.43 27.10 4.07
C PRO A 178 -20.89 26.68 4.30
N GLU A 179 -21.74 26.77 3.28
CA GLU A 179 -23.16 26.42 3.37
C GLU A 179 -23.35 24.92 3.63
N VAL A 180 -22.51 24.09 3.01
CA VAL A 180 -22.52 22.63 3.21
C VAL A 180 -22.07 22.27 4.62
N LEU A 181 -21.14 23.03 5.21
CA LEU A 181 -20.69 22.84 6.58
C LEU A 181 -21.77 23.22 7.60
N GLU A 182 -22.49 24.32 7.37
CA GLU A 182 -23.58 24.78 8.23
C GLU A 182 -24.76 23.79 8.25
N GLU A 183 -25.08 23.19 7.10
CA GLU A 183 -26.14 22.18 6.98
C GLU A 183 -25.72 20.77 7.46
N ASN A 184 -24.43 20.55 7.75
CA ASN A 184 -23.91 19.23 8.07
C ASN A 184 -24.25 18.80 9.51
N GLN A 185 -25.37 18.11 9.67
CA GLN A 185 -25.85 17.59 10.97
C GLN A 185 -25.16 16.29 11.44
N ARG A 186 -24.12 15.81 10.73
CA ARG A 186 -23.40 14.60 11.12
C ARG A 186 -22.63 14.80 12.43
N SER A 187 -22.53 13.75 13.25
CA SER A 187 -21.61 13.73 14.39
C SER A 187 -20.16 13.84 13.92
N LEU A 188 -19.25 14.26 14.80
CA LEU A 188 -17.82 14.35 14.46
C LEU A 188 -17.23 13.01 13.96
N SER A 189 -17.62 11.90 14.57
CA SER A 189 -17.22 10.56 14.12
C SER A 189 -17.72 10.23 12.72
N GLN A 190 -18.96 10.61 12.40
CA GLN A 190 -19.51 10.45 11.05
C GLN A 190 -18.83 11.37 10.03
N GLN A 191 -18.45 12.59 10.43
CA GLN A 191 -17.69 13.52 9.59
C GLN A 191 -16.31 12.95 9.24
N LEU A 192 -15.54 12.52 10.24
CA LEU A 192 -14.23 11.87 10.05
C LEU A 192 -14.32 10.63 9.16
N ALA A 193 -15.32 9.77 9.38
CA ALA A 193 -15.54 8.59 8.55
C ALA A 193 -15.94 8.94 7.11
N SER A 194 -16.72 10.00 6.90
CA SER A 194 -17.17 10.43 5.56
C SER A 194 -16.01 10.83 4.64
N VAL A 195 -14.94 11.36 5.22
CA VAL A 195 -13.70 11.71 4.52
C VAL A 195 -12.60 10.65 4.67
N ARG A 196 -12.96 9.49 5.24
CA ARG A 196 -12.10 8.31 5.43
C ARG A 196 -10.89 8.53 6.35
N PHE A 197 -10.94 9.50 7.25
CA PHE A 197 -9.89 9.70 8.28
C PHE A 197 -10.02 8.69 9.41
N THR A 198 -11.21 8.10 9.57
CA THR A 198 -11.46 6.96 10.45
C THR A 198 -12.29 5.90 9.75
N THR A 199 -12.29 4.67 10.27
CA THR A 199 -13.28 3.65 9.92
C THR A 199 -14.69 4.08 10.33
N PRO A 200 -15.74 3.57 9.65
CA PRO A 200 -17.11 3.84 10.03
C PRO A 200 -17.43 3.39 11.46
N PRO A 201 -18.33 4.08 12.18
CA PRO A 201 -18.80 3.68 13.50
C PRO A 201 -19.51 2.31 13.46
N PRO A 202 -19.62 1.56 14.58
CA PRO A 202 -19.38 1.99 15.97
C PRO A 202 -17.93 1.91 16.45
N GLU A 203 -17.09 1.08 15.84
CA GLU A 203 -15.67 0.94 16.15
C GLU A 203 -14.85 1.83 15.21
N SER A 204 -14.81 3.13 15.49
CA SER A 204 -14.05 4.11 14.72
C SER A 204 -12.57 4.08 15.12
N CYS A 205 -11.74 3.72 14.16
CA CYS A 205 -10.28 3.64 14.26
C CYS A 205 -9.68 4.58 13.22
N PRO A 206 -8.66 5.40 13.55
CA PRO A 206 -7.97 6.23 12.57
C PRO A 206 -7.40 5.40 11.41
N THR A 207 -7.50 5.94 10.20
CA THR A 207 -6.78 5.40 9.05
C THR A 207 -5.39 6.02 8.96
N VAL A 208 -4.51 5.41 8.16
CA VAL A 208 -3.21 6.00 7.80
C VAL A 208 -3.41 7.43 7.26
N LEU A 209 -4.38 7.66 6.37
CA LEU A 209 -4.73 8.99 5.87
C LEU A 209 -5.08 9.95 7.00
N GLY A 210 -5.96 9.56 7.93
CA GLY A 210 -6.34 10.42 9.06
C GLY A 210 -5.13 10.85 9.89
N ILE A 211 -4.22 9.91 10.16
CA ILE A 211 -2.99 10.18 10.92
C ILE A 211 -2.01 11.06 10.13
N LEU A 212 -1.81 10.81 8.83
CA LEU A 212 -0.92 11.65 8.01
C LEU A 212 -1.44 13.09 7.90
N ILE A 213 -2.74 13.30 7.75
CA ILE A 213 -3.28 14.66 7.50
C ILE A 213 -3.48 15.45 8.80
N VAL A 214 -4.03 14.82 9.85
CA VAL A 214 -4.40 15.52 11.08
C VAL A 214 -3.91 14.82 12.34
N GLY A 215 -3.01 13.84 12.25
CA GLY A 215 -2.40 13.22 13.43
C GLY A 215 -1.58 14.22 14.24
N LYS A 216 -1.60 14.08 15.56
CA LYS A 216 -0.77 14.87 16.48
C LYS A 216 0.71 14.47 16.36
N ASP A 217 0.97 13.18 16.19
CA ASP A 217 2.29 12.61 15.92
C ASP A 217 2.16 11.46 14.91
N ALA A 218 2.28 11.79 13.63
CA ALA A 218 2.15 10.81 12.56
C ALA A 218 3.29 9.79 12.55
N ARG A 219 4.49 10.17 13.02
CA ARG A 219 5.67 9.30 13.03
C ARG A 219 5.55 8.13 13.99
N GLN A 220 4.79 8.28 15.06
CA GLN A 220 4.51 7.19 15.99
C GLN A 220 3.91 5.97 15.25
N PHE A 221 3.08 6.21 14.23
CA PHE A 221 2.39 5.16 13.48
C PHE A 221 3.01 4.89 12.11
N VAL A 222 3.62 5.91 11.50
CA VAL A 222 4.28 5.85 10.19
C VAL A 222 5.70 6.42 10.33
N PRO A 223 6.69 5.63 10.77
CA PRO A 223 8.01 6.14 11.18
C PRO A 223 8.77 6.95 10.13
N GLY A 224 8.56 6.65 8.85
CA GLY A 224 9.19 7.40 7.77
C GLY A 224 8.49 8.72 7.40
N ASP A 225 7.37 9.08 8.06
CA ASP A 225 6.60 10.30 7.77
C ASP A 225 7.32 11.59 8.20
N TYR A 226 8.34 11.93 7.41
CA TYR A 226 9.06 13.17 7.49
C TYR A 226 9.79 13.48 6.20
N ALA A 227 10.24 14.72 6.10
CA ALA A 227 11.20 15.13 5.09
C ALA A 227 12.53 15.51 5.76
N GLN A 228 13.62 15.12 5.12
CA GLN A 228 14.97 15.50 5.51
C GLN A 228 15.48 16.55 4.52
N PHE A 229 15.90 17.69 5.04
CA PHE A 229 16.54 18.74 4.26
C PHE A 229 18.01 18.88 4.68
N LEU A 230 18.89 18.99 3.69
CA LEU A 230 20.32 19.17 3.91
C LEU A 230 20.87 20.22 2.94
N ARG A 231 21.45 21.31 3.45
CA ARG A 231 22.20 22.29 2.67
C ARG A 231 23.69 21.99 2.80
N ILE A 232 24.31 21.62 1.69
CA ILE A 232 25.72 21.24 1.62
C ILE A 232 26.50 22.38 0.95
N ASP A 233 27.61 22.77 1.56
CA ASP A 233 28.55 23.76 1.02
C ASP A 233 29.59 23.11 0.11
N GLY A 234 29.12 22.55 -0.98
CA GLY A 234 29.96 21.89 -1.97
C GLY A 234 29.13 21.13 -2.98
N THR A 235 29.75 20.18 -3.65
CA THR A 235 29.14 19.39 -4.74
C THR A 235 29.08 17.90 -4.41
N GLU A 236 29.74 17.48 -3.33
CA GLU A 236 29.82 16.11 -2.86
C GLU A 236 29.14 15.94 -1.50
N LEU A 237 28.60 14.74 -1.23
CA LEU A 237 27.91 14.44 0.04
C LEU A 237 28.80 14.57 1.29
N GLY A 238 30.13 14.48 1.13
CA GLY A 238 31.10 14.62 2.21
C GLY A 238 31.48 16.07 2.54
N ASP A 239 30.99 17.04 1.76
CA ASP A 239 31.31 18.45 1.95
C ASP A 239 30.62 19.03 3.22
N PRO A 240 31.11 20.18 3.75
CA PRO A 240 30.56 20.77 4.97
C PRO A 240 29.07 21.07 4.89
N ILE A 241 28.33 20.75 5.95
CA ILE A 241 26.89 21.01 6.05
C ILE A 241 26.67 22.45 6.56
N LYS A 242 25.94 23.25 5.79
CA LYS A 242 25.51 24.62 6.15
C LYS A 242 24.25 24.64 7.01
N ASP A 243 23.30 23.78 6.69
CA ASP A 243 22.01 23.68 7.38
C ASP A 243 21.48 22.25 7.26
N GLN A 244 20.81 21.78 8.31
CA GLN A 244 20.18 20.46 8.33
C GLN A 244 18.86 20.58 9.08
N LYS A 245 17.78 20.09 8.47
CA LYS A 245 16.46 20.06 9.10
C LYS A 245 15.82 18.70 8.92
N GLU A 246 15.20 18.25 10.01
CA GLU A 246 14.28 17.13 9.98
C GLU A 246 12.87 17.68 10.19
N ILE A 247 12.02 17.54 9.17
CA ILE A 247 10.73 18.21 9.09
C ILE A 247 9.64 17.17 9.31
N SER A 248 8.93 17.30 10.43
CA SER A 248 7.80 16.44 10.83
C SER A 248 6.62 17.21 11.35
N GLY A 249 5.50 16.51 11.45
CA GLY A 249 4.24 17.00 11.97
C GLY A 249 3.12 16.34 11.19
N SER A 250 1.99 17.02 11.09
CA SER A 250 1.00 16.66 10.07
C SER A 250 1.56 16.91 8.67
N LEU A 251 0.92 16.33 7.64
CA LEU A 251 1.24 16.63 6.24
C LEU A 251 1.25 18.14 5.97
N LEU A 252 0.32 18.88 6.57
CA LEU A 252 0.22 20.34 6.43
C LEU A 252 1.45 21.05 6.99
N ASP A 253 1.93 20.62 8.15
CA ASP A 253 3.15 21.16 8.76
C ASP A 253 4.37 20.84 7.90
N ILE A 254 4.48 19.59 7.42
CA ILE A 254 5.58 19.15 6.58
C ILE A 254 5.65 19.98 5.30
N LEU A 255 4.53 20.14 4.59
CA LEU A 255 4.48 20.92 3.35
C LEU A 255 4.79 22.41 3.59
N ARG A 256 4.26 23.01 4.67
CA ARG A 256 4.50 24.41 5.03
C ARG A 256 5.97 24.67 5.33
N VAL A 257 6.58 23.88 6.21
CA VAL A 257 7.98 24.04 6.62
C VAL A 257 8.93 23.72 5.46
N LEU A 258 8.59 22.76 4.59
CA LEU A 258 9.34 22.51 3.36
C LEU A 258 9.30 23.72 2.43
N ASP A 259 8.11 24.26 2.13
CA ASP A 259 7.96 25.42 1.26
C ASP A 259 8.74 26.64 1.78
N GLU A 260 8.69 26.89 3.09
CA GLU A 260 9.48 27.94 3.76
C GLU A 260 10.99 27.68 3.66
N THR A 261 11.41 26.43 3.90
CA THR A 261 12.83 26.05 3.83
C THR A 261 13.39 26.19 2.42
N LEU A 262 12.62 25.82 1.39
CA LEU A 262 12.99 26.04 -0.01
C LEU A 262 13.11 27.54 -0.29
N GLN A 263 12.11 28.35 0.12
CA GLN A 263 12.08 29.78 -0.13
C GLN A 263 13.28 30.53 0.48
N VAL A 264 13.69 30.16 1.71
CA VAL A 264 14.81 30.81 2.41
C VAL A 264 16.17 30.45 1.81
N ASN A 265 16.29 29.30 1.13
CA ASN A 265 17.55 28.84 0.53
C ASN A 265 17.74 29.30 -0.92
N ILE A 266 16.68 29.77 -1.59
CA ILE A 266 16.77 30.36 -2.93
C ILE A 266 17.63 31.63 -2.86
N SER A 267 18.65 31.68 -3.69
CA SER A 267 19.52 32.86 -3.82
C SER A 267 19.12 33.66 -5.06
N ILE A 268 19.03 34.98 -4.91
CA ILE A 268 18.76 35.90 -6.01
C ILE A 268 20.06 36.61 -6.36
N ALA A 269 20.55 36.43 -7.58
CA ALA A 269 21.70 37.18 -8.07
C ALA A 269 21.29 38.65 -8.26
N SER A 270 21.95 39.58 -7.58
CA SER A 270 21.79 41.01 -7.82
C SER A 270 22.82 41.45 -8.86
N ASP A 271 22.36 41.72 -10.07
CA ASP A 271 23.20 42.33 -11.10
C ASP A 271 23.30 43.83 -10.82
N ILE A 272 24.33 44.24 -10.07
CA ILE A 272 24.55 45.63 -9.63
C ILE A 272 24.86 46.55 -10.85
N THR A 273 25.20 45.96 -12.00
CA THR A 273 25.60 46.66 -13.22
C THR A 273 24.45 47.09 -14.14
N SER A 274 23.24 46.56 -13.97
CA SER A 274 22.06 46.95 -14.76
C SER A 274 21.20 47.98 -14.04
N GLN A 275 21.03 49.18 -14.62
CA GLN A 275 20.13 50.24 -14.12
C GLN A 275 18.62 49.89 -14.23
N SER A 276 18.28 48.65 -14.55
CA SER A 276 16.90 48.17 -14.65
C SER A 276 16.59 47.25 -13.48
N LEU A 277 15.62 47.63 -12.65
CA LEU A 277 15.07 46.85 -11.53
C LEU A 277 14.42 45.50 -11.94
N GLU A 278 14.43 45.14 -13.21
CA GLU A 278 13.39 44.29 -13.82
C GLU A 278 13.72 42.81 -14.00
N LEU A 279 14.95 42.34 -13.77
CA LEU A 279 15.31 40.93 -14.03
C LEU A 279 16.21 40.31 -12.95
N GLN A 280 15.75 40.33 -11.71
CA GLN A 280 16.33 39.48 -10.66
C GLN A 280 15.92 38.02 -10.89
N HIS A 281 16.81 37.20 -11.45
CA HIS A 281 16.58 35.77 -11.63
C HIS A 281 17.04 34.98 -10.40
N PRO A 282 16.15 34.21 -9.73
CA PRO A 282 16.57 33.30 -8.67
C PRO A 282 17.38 32.14 -9.26
N ASP A 283 18.27 31.56 -8.47
CA ASP A 283 19.04 30.36 -8.84
C ASP A 283 18.15 29.16 -9.18
N TYR A 284 16.96 29.09 -8.56
CA TYR A 284 15.89 28.15 -8.87
C TYR A 284 14.50 28.79 -8.75
N PRO A 285 13.56 28.48 -9.66
CA PRO A 285 12.19 28.94 -9.55
C PRO A 285 11.45 28.18 -8.46
N ILE A 286 10.97 28.90 -7.42
CA ILE A 286 10.25 28.31 -6.28
C ILE A 286 9.06 27.42 -6.71
N GLU A 287 8.36 27.82 -7.76
CA GLU A 287 7.20 27.07 -8.28
C GLU A 287 7.59 25.68 -8.77
N ALA A 288 8.76 25.51 -9.41
CA ALA A 288 9.24 24.19 -9.81
C ALA A 288 9.60 23.33 -8.59
N LEU A 289 10.31 23.90 -7.62
CA LEU A 289 10.72 23.19 -6.41
C LEU A 289 9.50 22.73 -5.60
N ARG A 290 8.52 23.61 -5.38
CA ARG A 290 7.25 23.28 -4.71
C ARG A 290 6.53 22.13 -5.41
N GLN A 291 6.40 22.19 -6.74
CA GLN A 291 5.74 21.12 -7.50
C GLN A 291 6.44 19.77 -7.35
N LEU A 292 7.77 19.75 -7.40
CA LEU A 292 8.56 18.51 -7.30
C LEU A 292 8.56 17.93 -5.88
N VAL A 293 8.73 18.76 -4.85
CA VAL A 293 8.69 18.31 -3.44
C VAL A 293 7.29 17.85 -3.05
N ARG A 294 6.23 18.57 -3.44
CA ARG A 294 4.85 18.13 -3.19
C ARG A 294 4.52 16.83 -3.93
N ASN A 295 5.04 16.65 -5.16
CA ASN A 295 4.93 15.37 -5.88
C ASN A 295 5.62 14.23 -5.12
N ALA A 296 6.82 14.47 -4.60
CA ALA A 296 7.55 13.48 -3.81
C ALA A 296 6.72 13.05 -2.59
N VAL A 297 6.23 14.00 -1.80
CA VAL A 297 5.40 13.70 -0.60
C VAL A 297 4.10 12.96 -0.97
N MET A 298 3.41 13.37 -2.05
CA MET A 298 2.17 12.73 -2.49
C MET A 298 2.36 11.28 -2.96
N HIS A 299 3.42 11.02 -3.73
CA HIS A 299 3.69 9.72 -4.36
C HIS A 299 4.60 8.80 -3.54
N ARG A 300 5.07 9.27 -2.37
CA ARG A 300 5.92 8.51 -1.46
C ARG A 300 5.33 7.14 -1.12
N SER A 301 6.20 6.13 -1.04
CA SER A 301 5.86 4.86 -0.40
C SER A 301 5.85 5.03 1.12
N TYR A 302 4.65 5.12 1.71
CA TYR A 302 4.45 5.09 3.15
C TYR A 302 4.43 3.65 3.71
N GLU A 303 4.38 2.66 2.81
CA GLU A 303 4.43 1.24 3.12
C GLU A 303 5.83 0.67 2.81
N GLN A 304 6.24 -0.36 3.55
CA GLN A 304 7.46 -1.18 3.32
C GLN A 304 8.81 -0.47 3.48
N THR A 305 8.84 0.84 3.73
CA THR A 305 10.05 1.62 3.96
C THR A 305 9.87 2.70 5.02
N ASN A 306 10.90 2.88 5.84
CA ASN A 306 11.00 3.98 6.81
C ASN A 306 11.82 5.16 6.28
N ALA A 307 12.24 5.12 5.01
CA ALA A 307 12.99 6.22 4.41
C ALA A 307 12.09 7.47 4.25
N PRO A 308 12.60 8.66 4.56
CA PRO A 308 11.90 9.94 4.34
C PRO A 308 12.05 10.42 2.90
N VAL A 309 11.28 11.45 2.53
CA VAL A 309 11.65 12.29 1.38
C VAL A 309 12.94 13.04 1.74
N LYS A 310 13.94 13.02 0.87
CA LYS A 310 15.20 13.73 1.09
C LYS A 310 15.34 14.85 0.08
N VAL A 311 15.67 16.04 0.54
CA VAL A 311 15.96 17.23 -0.28
C VAL A 311 17.37 17.69 0.06
N TYR A 312 18.34 17.35 -0.78
CA TYR A 312 19.74 17.72 -0.61
C TYR A 312 20.09 18.83 -1.59
N TRP A 313 20.62 19.92 -1.05
CA TRP A 313 20.87 21.15 -1.78
C TRP A 313 22.38 21.43 -1.80
N PHE A 314 22.99 21.12 -2.94
CA PHE A 314 24.40 21.36 -3.25
C PHE A 314 24.60 22.74 -3.88
N ASN A 315 25.84 23.16 -4.08
CA ASN A 315 26.14 24.46 -4.68
C ASN A 315 25.81 24.54 -6.19
N ASP A 316 25.73 23.40 -6.86
CA ASP A 316 25.47 23.26 -8.30
C ASP A 316 24.10 22.62 -8.63
N ARG A 317 23.45 21.95 -7.68
CA ARG A 317 22.19 21.22 -7.91
C ARG A 317 21.37 20.98 -6.65
N ILE A 318 20.10 20.67 -6.86
CA ILE A 318 19.19 20.15 -5.85
C ILE A 318 18.82 18.71 -6.22
N GLU A 319 18.92 17.81 -5.25
CA GLU A 319 18.54 16.41 -5.35
C GLU A 319 17.32 16.13 -4.47
N ILE A 320 16.23 15.65 -5.07
CA ILE A 320 15.02 15.23 -4.37
C ILE A 320 14.89 13.72 -4.52
N SER A 321 15.16 12.97 -3.45
CA SER A 321 15.00 11.51 -3.40
C SER A 321 13.70 11.15 -2.71
N ASN A 322 12.82 10.47 -3.44
CA ASN A 322 11.53 9.99 -2.96
C ASN A 322 11.53 8.46 -2.79
N PRO A 323 11.20 7.92 -1.61
CA PRO A 323 11.02 6.49 -1.42
C PRO A 323 9.90 5.92 -2.30
N GLY A 324 10.17 4.80 -2.95
CA GLY A 324 9.29 4.15 -3.91
C GLY A 324 9.69 4.44 -5.37
N GLY A 325 9.65 3.39 -6.19
CA GLY A 325 9.75 3.50 -7.64
C GLY A 325 8.43 3.92 -8.28
N LEU A 326 8.42 3.86 -9.61
CA LEU A 326 7.22 4.06 -10.44
C LEU A 326 6.09 3.12 -10.03
N PHE A 327 4.85 3.56 -10.20
CA PHE A 327 3.68 2.87 -9.69
C PHE A 327 2.61 2.69 -10.76
N GLY A 328 1.96 1.52 -10.73
CA GLY A 328 0.81 1.22 -11.56
C GLY A 328 1.13 1.27 -13.05
N GLN A 329 0.40 2.12 -13.78
CA GLN A 329 0.57 2.28 -15.24
C GLN A 329 1.71 3.24 -15.64
N VAL A 330 2.39 3.88 -14.69
CA VAL A 330 3.47 4.83 -15.00
C VAL A 330 4.77 4.07 -15.25
N ASN A 331 5.44 4.39 -16.35
CA ASN A 331 6.74 3.84 -16.76
C ASN A 331 7.68 4.99 -17.18
N PRO A 332 8.99 4.72 -17.35
CA PRO A 332 9.95 5.77 -17.73
C PRO A 332 9.58 6.49 -19.03
N GLU A 333 8.92 5.80 -19.97
CA GLU A 333 8.55 6.34 -21.28
C GLU A 333 7.34 7.30 -21.22
N ASN A 334 6.42 7.10 -20.28
CA ASN A 334 5.19 7.89 -20.15
C ASN A 334 5.21 8.89 -18.99
N PHE A 335 6.25 8.87 -18.15
CA PHE A 335 6.38 9.75 -16.99
C PHE A 335 6.36 11.24 -17.40
N GLY A 336 5.43 12.00 -16.83
CA GLY A 336 5.27 13.42 -17.14
C GLY A 336 4.54 13.71 -18.46
N HIS A 337 3.94 12.69 -19.11
CA HIS A 337 3.16 12.83 -20.34
C HIS A 337 1.64 12.66 -20.12
N GLY A 338 1.16 12.90 -18.91
CA GLY A 338 -0.27 12.92 -18.57
C GLY A 338 -0.85 11.57 -18.10
N VAL A 339 -0.09 10.48 -18.19
CA VAL A 339 -0.44 9.22 -17.52
C VAL A 339 -0.16 9.37 -16.02
N THR A 340 -1.17 9.09 -15.19
CA THR A 340 -1.04 9.18 -13.73
C THR A 340 -1.68 7.97 -13.07
N ASP A 341 -0.95 7.35 -12.16
CA ASP A 341 -1.46 6.37 -11.22
C ASP A 341 -0.99 6.74 -9.80
N TYR A 342 -1.80 6.46 -8.78
CA TYR A 342 -1.56 6.95 -7.42
C TYR A 342 -1.45 5.80 -6.43
N ARG A 343 -0.29 5.72 -5.77
CA ARG A 343 -0.05 4.81 -4.66
C ARG A 343 -0.95 5.12 -3.46
N ASN A 344 -1.16 6.42 -3.21
CA ASN A 344 -2.00 6.96 -2.14
C ASN A 344 -3.10 7.84 -2.75
N PRO A 345 -4.16 7.25 -3.35
CA PRO A 345 -5.16 8.00 -4.10
C PRO A 345 -6.00 8.93 -3.23
N HIS A 346 -6.21 8.60 -1.96
CA HIS A 346 -6.97 9.43 -1.03
C HIS A 346 -6.12 10.57 -0.46
N LEU A 347 -4.82 10.32 -0.20
CA LEU A 347 -3.85 11.37 0.12
C LEU A 347 -3.78 12.41 -1.01
N ALA A 348 -3.68 11.96 -2.27
CA ALA A 348 -3.70 12.84 -3.44
C ALA A 348 -5.02 13.62 -3.56
N GLY A 349 -6.15 13.02 -3.14
CA GLY A 349 -7.43 13.70 -3.04
C GLY A 349 -7.41 14.83 -2.02
N VAL A 350 -6.97 14.54 -0.79
CA VAL A 350 -6.88 15.54 0.28
C VAL A 350 -5.94 16.68 -0.09
N MET A 351 -4.76 16.39 -0.65
CA MET A 351 -3.82 17.43 -1.09
C MET A 351 -4.42 18.35 -2.18
N LYS A 352 -5.29 17.81 -3.02
CA LYS A 352 -6.01 18.59 -4.03
C LYS A 352 -7.11 19.46 -3.39
N ASP A 353 -7.87 18.89 -2.45
CA ASP A 353 -8.92 19.62 -1.73
C ASP A 353 -8.33 20.77 -0.89
N LEU A 354 -7.10 20.60 -0.41
CA LEU A 354 -6.30 21.61 0.28
C LEU A 354 -5.58 22.62 -0.65
N GLY A 355 -5.69 22.45 -1.98
CA GLY A 355 -5.07 23.34 -2.96
C GLY A 355 -3.56 23.19 -3.15
N TYR A 356 -2.90 22.19 -2.56
CA TYR A 356 -1.46 21.98 -2.71
C TYR A 356 -1.07 21.41 -4.08
N VAL A 357 -1.95 20.61 -4.68
CA VAL A 357 -1.70 19.94 -5.97
C VAL A 357 -2.89 20.08 -6.92
N GLN A 358 -2.61 20.06 -8.22
CA GLN A 358 -3.62 19.97 -9.26
C GLN A 358 -3.78 18.50 -9.68
N ARG A 359 -5.01 18.04 -9.92
CA ARG A 359 -5.24 16.76 -10.60
C ARG A 359 -4.85 16.88 -12.09
N PHE A 360 -4.68 15.76 -12.79
CA PHE A 360 -4.39 15.64 -14.24
C PHE A 360 -2.93 15.71 -14.70
N GLY A 361 -1.95 15.26 -13.88
CA GLY A 361 -0.58 15.03 -14.37
C GLY A 361 0.18 16.29 -14.82
N TYR A 362 -0.34 17.49 -14.53
CA TYR A 362 0.26 18.76 -14.92
C TYR A 362 1.45 19.20 -14.06
N GLY A 363 1.69 18.56 -12.92
CA GLY A 363 2.75 18.96 -11.99
C GLY A 363 4.15 18.94 -12.62
N ILE A 364 4.53 17.83 -13.25
CA ILE A 364 5.85 17.68 -13.91
C ILE A 364 5.99 18.64 -15.12
N PRO A 365 5.01 18.73 -16.05
CA PRO A 365 5.03 19.75 -17.10
C PRO A 365 5.16 21.19 -16.58
N THR A 366 4.45 21.53 -15.50
CA THR A 366 4.52 22.87 -14.89
C THR A 366 5.90 23.14 -14.33
N ALA A 367 6.51 22.19 -13.62
CA ALA A 367 7.88 22.31 -13.12
C ALA A 367 8.89 22.50 -14.26
N ARG A 368 8.77 21.71 -15.35
CA ARG A 368 9.62 21.84 -16.55
C ARG A 368 9.52 23.23 -17.17
N ARG A 369 8.31 23.75 -17.36
CA ARG A 369 8.08 25.10 -17.91
C ARG A 369 8.64 26.20 -17.00
N ALA A 370 8.51 26.05 -15.69
CA ALA A 370 9.04 27.02 -14.73
C ALA A 370 10.58 27.05 -14.76
N LEU A 371 11.24 25.90 -14.83
CA LEU A 371 12.70 25.78 -14.97
C LEU A 371 13.19 26.38 -16.30
N GLU A 372 12.54 26.03 -17.40
CA GLU A 372 12.87 26.56 -18.74
C GLU A 372 12.72 28.09 -18.79
N LYS A 373 11.62 28.63 -18.25
CA LYS A 373 11.39 30.09 -18.16
C LYS A 373 12.47 30.80 -17.32
N ASN A 374 13.01 30.13 -16.30
CA ASN A 374 14.06 30.68 -15.46
C ASN A 374 15.48 30.49 -16.03
N GLY A 375 15.64 29.71 -17.11
CA GLY A 375 16.94 29.42 -17.72
C GLY A 375 17.69 28.24 -17.08
N ASN A 376 17.04 27.46 -16.22
CA ASN A 376 17.63 26.23 -15.67
C ASN A 376 17.55 25.09 -16.69
N PRO A 377 18.47 24.12 -16.64
CA PRO A 377 18.30 22.84 -17.33
C PRO A 377 17.01 22.13 -16.90
N LEU A 378 16.46 21.30 -17.79
CA LEU A 378 15.32 20.46 -17.46
C LEU A 378 15.69 19.49 -16.32
N PRO A 379 14.72 19.14 -15.45
CA PRO A 379 14.97 18.24 -14.34
C PRO A 379 15.26 16.83 -14.86
N GLU A 380 16.31 16.22 -14.33
CA GLU A 380 16.74 14.84 -14.63
C GLU A 380 16.06 13.87 -13.65
N PHE A 381 15.39 12.85 -14.17
CA PHE A 381 14.70 11.84 -13.36
C PHE A 381 15.44 10.51 -13.46
N PHE A 382 15.76 9.92 -12.31
CA PHE A 382 16.36 8.60 -12.19
C PHE A 382 15.39 7.69 -11.45
N PHE A 383 14.98 6.61 -12.12
CA PHE A 383 14.04 5.64 -11.58
C PHE A 383 14.80 4.39 -11.13
N HIS A 384 14.70 4.07 -9.84
CA HIS A 384 15.17 2.81 -9.28
C HIS A 384 13.98 2.03 -8.71
N ASP A 385 14.16 0.73 -8.48
CA ASP A 385 13.08 -0.13 -7.96
C ASP A 385 12.54 0.36 -6.61
N THR A 386 13.43 0.90 -5.76
CA THR A 386 13.12 1.26 -4.38
C THR A 386 12.94 2.75 -4.15
N HIS A 387 13.35 3.62 -5.09
CA HIS A 387 13.26 5.06 -4.95
C HIS A 387 13.33 5.77 -6.31
N THR A 388 12.85 7.01 -6.35
CA THR A 388 12.98 7.90 -7.50
C THR A 388 13.79 9.12 -7.09
N LEU A 389 14.78 9.50 -7.89
CA LEU A 389 15.60 10.69 -7.68
C LEU A 389 15.32 11.72 -8.77
N VAL A 390 15.15 12.97 -8.38
CA VAL A 390 15.07 14.12 -9.28
C VAL A 390 16.26 15.03 -9.03
N VAL A 391 17.01 15.37 -10.08
CA VAL A 391 18.14 16.30 -10.01
C VAL A 391 17.79 17.57 -10.79
N ILE A 392 17.95 18.71 -10.13
CA ILE A 392 17.68 20.03 -10.69
C ILE A 392 18.99 20.80 -10.66
N ARG A 393 19.58 21.07 -11.82
CA ARG A 393 20.83 21.82 -11.89
C ARG A 393 20.60 23.33 -11.82
N ARG A 394 21.55 24.02 -11.21
CA ARG A 394 21.55 25.48 -11.14
C ARG A 394 21.59 26.06 -12.54
N GLN A 395 21.03 27.26 -12.70
CA GLN A 395 21.22 28.06 -13.90
C GLN A 395 22.73 28.28 -14.14
N SER A 396 23.16 28.13 -15.39
CA SER A 396 24.54 28.37 -15.83
C SER A 396 24.86 29.85 -15.95
#